data_AF-A0A521HSN2-F1
#
_entry.id   AF-A0A521HSN2-F1
#
_cell.length_a   1.000
_cell.length_b   1.000
_cell.length_c   1.000
_cell.angle_alpha   90.00
_cell.angle_beta   90.00
_cell.angle_gamma   90.00
#
_symmetry.space_group_name_H-M   'P 1'
#
loop_
_entity.id
_entity.type
_entity.pdbx_description
1 polymer ?
#
loop_
_entity_poly.entity_id
_entity_poly.type
_entity_poly.pdbx_seq_one_letter_code
_entity_poly.pdbx_strand_id
1 'polypeptide(L)'
;AYGYHGTEILIDGRYQWQTYTNYTQGYAKMRLERIAQAAWAEGIKATVYNCPEIRTNSTDVFAGVELPLISLLEALKREGGGAWAEAQWQACGALLADGVTVDDVLRKVADFQGSEVMQTFRDFAAWPMPNSAAQADLQIATSDAIVGMHRERGALITDLLSGLVVEATGALMFHESSAPAGPVLWLNHDIVARQLNQRHAADR
;
A
#
# COMPACT_ATOMS: atom_id res chain seq x y z
N ALA A 1 0.91 -17.16 4.42
CA ALA A 1 2.23 -16.52 4.27
C ALA A 1 2.07 -15.07 3.79
N TYR A 2 3.01 -14.19 4.12
CA TYR A 2 3.02 -12.81 3.60
C TYR A 2 3.66 -12.75 2.21
N GLY A 3 2.86 -12.33 1.24
CA GLY A 3 3.25 -12.08 -0.14
C GLY A 3 3.38 -10.58 -0.43
N TYR A 4 3.95 -10.27 -1.59
CA TYR A 4 3.87 -8.96 -2.22
C TYR A 4 3.91 -9.20 -3.72
N HIS A 5 2.92 -8.68 -4.44
CA HIS A 5 2.76 -8.85 -5.87
C HIS A 5 2.00 -7.64 -6.44
N GLY A 6 2.46 -6.46 -6.03
CA GLY A 6 1.75 -5.19 -6.22
C GLY A 6 0.43 -5.11 -5.43
N THR A 7 -0.17 -3.94 -5.49
CA THR A 7 -1.35 -3.56 -4.69
C THR A 7 -2.27 -2.70 -5.53
N GLU A 8 -3.58 -2.92 -5.43
CA GLU A 8 -4.55 -1.95 -5.94
C GLU A 8 -4.72 -0.78 -4.97
N ILE A 9 -4.49 0.42 -5.48
CA ILE A 9 -4.67 1.70 -4.76
C ILE A 9 -5.62 2.60 -5.52
N LEU A 10 -6.15 3.64 -4.88
CA LEU A 10 -7.01 4.61 -5.55
C LEU A 10 -6.18 5.50 -6.49
N ILE A 11 -6.44 5.41 -7.80
CA ILE A 11 -5.88 6.27 -8.85
C ILE A 11 -7.04 6.70 -9.75
N ASP A 12 -7.20 8.00 -9.95
CA ASP A 12 -8.31 8.58 -10.74
C ASP A 12 -9.69 8.06 -10.31
N GLY A 13 -9.91 7.96 -9.00
CA GLY A 13 -11.18 7.54 -8.41
C GLY A 13 -11.51 6.04 -8.56
N ARG A 14 -10.56 5.21 -9.02
CA ARG A 14 -10.72 3.76 -9.15
C ARG A 14 -9.55 3.02 -8.51
N TYR A 15 -9.83 1.85 -7.92
CA TYR A 15 -8.76 0.97 -7.48
C TYR A 15 -8.06 0.38 -8.70
N GLN A 16 -6.76 0.63 -8.83
CA GLN A 16 -5.93 0.18 -9.94
C GLN A 16 -4.65 -0.45 -9.40
N TRP A 17 -4.27 -1.59 -9.97
CA TRP A 17 -3.03 -2.28 -9.61
C TRP A 17 -1.80 -1.44 -9.99
N GLN A 18 -0.84 -1.41 -9.07
CA GLN A 18 0.48 -0.82 -9.26
C GLN A 18 1.50 -1.59 -8.41
N THR A 19 2.79 -1.24 -8.54
CA THR A 19 3.86 -1.85 -7.75
C THR A 19 5.03 -0.88 -7.56
N TYR A 20 5.78 -1.09 -6.49
CA TYR A 20 7.17 -0.63 -6.38
C TYR A 20 8.04 -1.34 -7.41
N THR A 21 8.95 -0.59 -8.05
CA THR A 21 9.89 -1.10 -9.06
C THR A 21 11.32 -0.62 -8.75
N ASN A 22 12.34 -1.48 -8.76
CA ASN A 22 12.29 -2.94 -9.00
C ASN A 22 12.13 -3.70 -7.67
N TYR A 23 11.15 -4.60 -7.61
CA TYR A 23 11.01 -5.53 -6.50
C TYR A 23 11.81 -6.83 -6.74
N THR A 24 13.06 -6.86 -6.27
CA THR A 24 14.02 -7.95 -6.55
C THR A 24 13.58 -9.32 -6.03
N GLN A 25 12.75 -9.35 -4.99
CA GLN A 25 12.16 -10.58 -4.43
C GLN A 25 10.97 -11.12 -5.25
N GLY A 26 10.58 -10.47 -6.35
CA GLY A 26 9.33 -10.79 -7.04
C GLY A 26 9.24 -12.22 -7.57
N TYR A 27 10.31 -12.75 -8.15
CA TYR A 27 10.35 -14.15 -8.58
C TYR A 27 10.20 -15.15 -7.42
N ALA A 28 10.75 -14.84 -6.25
CA ALA A 28 10.59 -15.66 -5.06
C ALA A 28 9.14 -15.59 -4.54
N LYS A 29 8.48 -14.43 -4.60
CA LYS A 29 7.07 -14.27 -4.24
C LYS A 29 6.13 -15.03 -5.20
N MET A 30 6.34 -14.97 -6.52
CA MET A 30 5.58 -15.81 -7.46
C MET A 30 5.83 -17.31 -7.26
N ARG A 31 7.04 -17.70 -6.83
CA ARG A 31 7.31 -19.10 -6.46
C ARG A 31 6.54 -19.48 -5.18
N LEU A 32 6.49 -18.59 -4.19
CA LEU A 32 5.73 -18.81 -2.95
C LEU A 32 4.23 -19.01 -3.25
N GLU A 33 3.66 -18.21 -4.15
CA GLU A 33 2.28 -18.36 -4.62
C GLU A 33 2.03 -19.74 -5.28
N ARG A 34 2.93 -20.16 -6.17
CA ARG A 34 2.83 -21.49 -6.81
C ARG A 34 2.93 -22.64 -5.83
N ILE A 35 3.73 -22.51 -4.77
CA ILE A 35 3.81 -23.52 -3.70
C ILE A 35 2.46 -23.61 -2.96
N ALA A 36 1.84 -22.48 -2.64
CA ALA A 36 0.52 -22.45 -2.01
C ALA A 36 -0.58 -23.04 -2.90
N GLN A 37 -0.57 -22.73 -4.20
CA GLN A 37 -1.49 -23.30 -5.19
C GLN A 37 -1.34 -24.82 -5.31
N ALA A 38 -0.10 -25.33 -5.37
CA ALA A 38 0.16 -26.76 -5.42
C ALA A 38 -0.35 -27.48 -4.16
N ALA A 39 -0.07 -26.92 -2.98
CA ALA A 39 -0.58 -27.46 -1.72
C ALA A 39 -2.12 -27.48 -1.69
N TRP A 40 -2.79 -26.45 -2.22
CA TRP A 40 -4.24 -26.39 -2.30
C TRP A 40 -4.85 -27.48 -3.19
N ALA A 41 -4.19 -27.81 -4.30
CA ALA A 41 -4.60 -28.89 -5.19
C ALA A 41 -4.54 -30.27 -4.49
N GLU A 42 -3.71 -30.40 -3.46
CA GLU A 42 -3.61 -31.59 -2.61
C GLU A 42 -4.52 -31.52 -1.36
N GLY A 43 -5.38 -30.50 -1.25
CA GLY A 43 -6.31 -30.32 -0.14
C GLY A 43 -5.74 -29.61 1.09
N ILE A 44 -4.48 -29.14 1.03
CA ILE A 44 -3.84 -28.38 2.11
C ILE A 44 -4.26 -26.90 2.03
N LYS A 45 -4.82 -26.36 3.11
CA LYS A 45 -5.27 -24.95 3.17
C LYS A 45 -4.12 -23.98 3.43
N ALA A 46 -3.29 -23.76 2.41
CA ALA A 46 -2.12 -22.88 2.47
C ALA A 46 -2.34 -21.59 1.65
N THR A 47 -2.54 -20.44 2.31
CA THR A 47 -2.79 -19.15 1.63
C THR A 47 -1.58 -18.23 1.66
N VAL A 48 -1.26 -17.60 0.52
CA VAL A 48 -0.41 -16.40 0.43
C VAL A 48 -1.31 -15.17 0.40
N TYR A 49 -1.09 -14.24 1.32
CA TYR A 49 -1.77 -12.95 1.34
C TYR A 49 -0.81 -11.89 0.80
N ASN A 50 -1.06 -11.39 -0.40
CA ASN A 50 -0.33 -10.28 -0.99
C ASN A 50 -0.79 -8.99 -0.32
N CYS A 51 0.08 -8.41 0.50
CA CYS A 51 -0.23 -7.26 1.34
C CYS A 51 0.28 -5.95 0.70
N PRO A 52 -0.29 -4.79 1.09
CA PRO A 52 0.15 -3.49 0.62
C PRO A 52 1.60 -3.17 0.99
N GLU A 53 2.15 -2.19 0.28
CA GLU A 53 3.41 -1.55 0.62
C GLU A 53 3.32 -0.89 2.01
N ILE A 54 4.27 -1.21 2.88
CA ILE A 54 4.45 -0.56 4.19
C ILE A 54 5.91 -0.25 4.42
N ARG A 55 6.18 0.74 5.28
CA ARG A 55 7.53 0.99 5.80
C ARG A 55 7.76 0.12 7.03
N THR A 56 8.82 -0.66 6.96
CA THR A 56 9.37 -1.47 8.04
C THR A 56 10.89 -1.34 7.98
N ASN A 57 11.60 -1.78 9.02
CA ASN A 57 13.07 -1.83 8.99
C ASN A 57 13.62 -2.59 7.77
N SER A 58 12.86 -3.52 7.18
CA SER A 58 13.26 -4.28 5.99
C SER A 58 13.00 -3.56 4.66
N THR A 59 12.16 -2.52 4.67
CA THR A 59 11.78 -1.74 3.49
C THR A 59 12.29 -0.29 3.50
N ASP A 60 12.90 0.17 4.60
CA ASP A 60 13.46 1.52 4.73
C ASP A 60 14.58 1.86 3.74
N VAL A 61 15.23 0.84 3.16
CA VAL A 61 16.25 1.05 2.11
C VAL A 61 15.61 1.40 0.75
N PHE A 62 14.31 1.16 0.58
CA PHE A 62 13.58 1.31 -0.67
C PHE A 62 12.87 2.67 -0.73
N ALA A 63 13.63 3.74 -0.96
CA ALA A 63 13.05 5.07 -1.17
C ALA A 63 11.94 5.02 -2.25
N GLY A 64 10.75 5.49 -1.89
CA GLY A 64 9.57 5.56 -2.74
C GLY A 64 8.64 4.35 -2.66
N VAL A 65 8.97 3.29 -1.91
CA VAL A 65 8.04 2.17 -1.65
C VAL A 65 6.79 2.64 -0.91
N GLU A 66 6.90 3.73 -0.16
CA GLU A 66 5.85 4.30 0.67
C GLU A 66 4.88 5.23 -0.08
N LEU A 67 5.20 5.63 -1.32
CA LEU A 67 4.36 6.57 -2.08
C LEU A 67 2.93 6.05 -2.28
N PRO A 68 2.70 4.77 -2.69
CA PRO A 68 1.36 4.23 -2.88
C PRO A 68 0.54 4.18 -1.58
N LEU A 69 1.20 4.00 -0.43
CA LEU A 69 0.56 3.87 0.88
C LEU A 69 -0.25 5.12 1.26
N ILE A 70 0.20 6.31 0.84
CA ILE A 70 -0.47 7.57 1.16
C ILE A 70 -1.91 7.61 0.60
N SER A 71 -2.16 6.98 -0.56
CA SER A 71 -3.49 6.84 -1.15
C SER A 71 -4.47 6.01 -0.29
N LEU A 72 -4.02 5.37 0.79
CA LEU A 72 -4.91 4.74 1.76
C LEU A 72 -5.85 5.77 2.42
N LEU A 73 -5.41 7.01 2.60
CA LEU A 73 -6.25 8.08 3.17
C LEU A 73 -7.51 8.34 2.33
N GLU A 74 -7.38 8.31 1.01
CA GLU A 74 -8.52 8.46 0.10
C GLU A 74 -9.41 7.20 0.13
N ALA A 75 -8.81 6.02 0.25
CA ALA A 75 -9.55 4.77 0.39
C ALA A 75 -10.38 4.73 1.69
N LEU A 76 -9.85 5.24 2.82
CA LEU A 76 -10.60 5.37 4.07
C LEU A 76 -11.88 6.20 3.89
N LYS A 77 -11.79 7.32 3.17
CA LYS A 77 -12.97 8.14 2.84
C LYS A 77 -13.92 7.44 1.86
N ARG A 78 -13.36 6.81 0.82
CA ARG A 78 -14.13 6.11 -0.24
C ARG A 78 -14.97 4.97 0.32
N GLU A 79 -14.42 4.20 1.25
CA GLU A 79 -15.04 3.00 1.82
C GLU A 79 -15.91 3.29 3.06
N GLY A 80 -16.67 4.40 3.01
CA GLY A 80 -17.63 4.77 4.05
C GLY A 80 -17.02 5.31 5.34
N GLY A 81 -15.86 5.98 5.24
CA GLY A 81 -15.16 6.56 6.39
C GLY A 81 -16.00 7.57 7.16
N GLY A 82 -16.02 7.43 8.49
CA GLY A 82 -16.69 8.35 9.42
C GLY A 82 -15.71 9.20 10.22
N ALA A 83 -16.08 9.54 11.46
CA ALA A 83 -15.27 10.37 12.35
C ALA A 83 -13.84 9.84 12.57
N TRP A 84 -13.68 8.52 12.66
CA TRP A 84 -12.35 7.91 12.82
C TRP A 84 -11.46 8.12 11.59
N ALA A 85 -12.00 7.98 10.37
CA ALA A 85 -11.25 8.21 9.13
C ALA A 85 -10.83 9.68 9.00
N GLU A 86 -11.72 10.61 9.41
CA GLU A 86 -11.40 12.03 9.48
C GLU A 86 -10.31 12.30 10.54
N ALA A 87 -10.34 11.63 11.69
CA ALA A 87 -9.28 11.74 12.69
C ALA A 87 -7.92 11.27 12.15
N GLN A 88 -7.86 10.23 11.31
CA GLN A 88 -6.62 9.82 10.65
C GLN A 88 -6.12 10.88 9.67
N TRP A 89 -7.04 11.50 8.90
CA TRP A 89 -6.70 12.62 8.03
C TRP A 89 -6.09 13.79 8.80
N GLN A 90 -6.69 14.16 9.93
CA GLN A 90 -6.18 15.22 10.80
C GLN A 90 -4.84 14.85 11.44
N ALA A 91 -4.67 13.59 11.87
CA ALA A 91 -3.42 13.09 12.42
C ALA A 91 -2.28 13.16 11.39
N CYS A 92 -2.55 12.81 10.13
CA CYS A 92 -1.60 13.00 9.03
C CYS A 92 -1.29 14.48 8.78
N GLY A 93 -2.31 15.35 8.79
CA GLY A 93 -2.12 16.80 8.64
C GLY A 93 -1.24 17.43 9.73
N ALA A 94 -1.35 16.96 10.97
CA ALA A 94 -0.54 17.46 12.09
C ALA A 94 0.97 17.20 11.93
N LEU A 95 1.36 16.21 11.12
CA LEU A 95 2.76 15.88 10.83
C LEU A 95 3.39 16.82 9.77
N LEU A 96 2.57 17.58 9.04
CA LEU A 96 3.00 18.41 7.92
C LEU A 96 3.42 19.81 8.36
N ALA A 97 4.41 20.37 7.66
CA ALA A 97 4.95 21.70 7.90
C ALA A 97 3.87 22.79 7.78
N ASP A 98 4.10 23.96 8.40
CA ASP A 98 3.16 25.08 8.31
C ASP A 98 2.92 25.47 6.85
N GLY A 99 1.64 25.61 6.48
CA GLY A 99 1.23 25.94 5.10
C GLY A 99 1.17 24.75 4.14
N VAL A 100 1.46 23.52 4.60
CA VAL A 100 1.33 22.30 3.80
C VAL A 100 0.11 21.49 4.24
N THR A 101 -0.67 20.99 3.29
CA THR A 101 -1.89 20.22 3.53
C THR A 101 -1.74 18.75 3.10
N VAL A 102 -2.61 17.87 3.62
CA VAL A 102 -2.69 16.47 3.17
C VAL A 102 -3.02 16.39 1.68
N ASP A 103 -3.87 17.28 1.18
CA ASP A 103 -4.21 17.37 -0.25
C ASP A 103 -2.98 17.72 -1.12
N ASP A 104 -2.05 18.53 -0.63
CA ASP A 104 -0.79 18.80 -1.33
C ASP A 104 0.05 17.53 -1.49
N VAL A 105 0.11 16.70 -0.44
CA VAL A 105 0.85 15.43 -0.45
C VAL A 105 0.17 14.45 -1.40
N LEU A 106 -1.15 14.29 -1.31
CA LEU A 106 -1.93 13.41 -2.18
C LEU A 106 -1.80 13.83 -3.65
N ARG A 107 -1.80 15.13 -3.94
CA ARG A 107 -1.55 15.62 -5.30
C ARG A 107 -0.19 15.20 -5.84
N LYS A 108 0.88 15.24 -5.04
CA LYS A 108 2.19 14.71 -5.48
C LYS A 108 2.16 13.22 -5.79
N VAL A 109 1.44 12.43 -5.00
CA VAL A 109 1.26 11.00 -5.27
C VAL A 109 0.43 10.78 -6.53
N ALA A 110 -0.63 11.55 -6.73
CA ALA A 110 -1.45 11.50 -7.93
C ALA A 110 -0.65 11.89 -9.18
N ASP A 111 0.18 12.94 -9.13
CA ASP A 111 1.05 13.36 -10.22
C ASP A 111 2.10 12.28 -10.55
N PHE A 112 2.69 11.67 -9.51
CA PHE A 112 3.63 10.55 -9.64
C PHE A 112 2.97 9.35 -10.34
N GLN A 113 1.82 8.92 -9.82
CA GLN A 113 1.05 7.80 -10.36
C GLN A 113 0.49 8.12 -11.76
N GLY A 114 0.14 9.36 -12.03
CA GLY A 114 -0.38 9.82 -13.32
C GLY A 114 0.70 9.99 -14.39
N SER A 115 1.98 10.01 -14.02
CA SER A 115 3.07 10.23 -14.97
C SER A 115 3.18 9.11 -16.02
N GLU A 116 3.54 9.47 -17.25
CA GLU A 116 3.80 8.51 -18.32
C GLU A 116 4.87 7.49 -17.91
N VAL A 117 5.87 7.93 -17.14
CA VAL A 117 6.94 7.07 -16.61
C VAL A 117 6.34 5.96 -15.76
N MET A 118 5.54 6.29 -14.74
CA MET A 118 5.00 5.28 -13.82
C MET A 118 3.91 4.40 -14.43
N GLN A 119 3.15 4.91 -15.40
CA GLN A 119 2.15 4.10 -16.12
C GLN A 119 2.78 2.88 -16.82
N THR A 120 4.03 2.98 -17.29
CA THR A 120 4.73 1.83 -17.92
C THR A 120 4.99 0.68 -16.96
N PHE A 121 5.06 0.95 -15.65
CA PHE A 121 5.33 -0.05 -14.62
C PHE A 121 4.08 -0.71 -14.04
N ARG A 122 2.90 -0.43 -14.62
CA ARG A 122 1.62 -1.09 -14.29
C ARG A 122 1.35 -2.33 -15.16
N ASP A 123 2.39 -2.91 -15.75
CA ASP A 123 2.29 -4.18 -16.47
C ASP A 123 2.40 -5.36 -15.50
N PHE A 124 1.25 -5.90 -15.12
CA PHE A 124 1.16 -7.07 -14.23
C PHE A 124 1.87 -8.30 -14.81
N ALA A 125 1.77 -8.52 -16.13
CA ALA A 125 2.34 -9.71 -16.77
C ALA A 125 3.88 -9.65 -16.83
N ALA A 126 4.44 -8.44 -16.91
CA ALA A 126 5.88 -8.20 -16.91
C ALA A 126 6.50 -8.11 -15.50
N TRP A 127 5.70 -8.24 -14.44
CA TRP A 127 6.20 -8.10 -13.07
C TRP A 127 7.11 -9.27 -12.64
N PRO A 128 8.23 -9.01 -11.93
CA PRO A 128 8.81 -7.71 -11.61
C PRO A 128 9.65 -7.15 -12.77
N MET A 129 9.38 -5.90 -13.16
CA MET A 129 10.12 -5.22 -14.23
C MET A 129 11.46 -4.66 -13.72
N PRO A 130 12.55 -4.64 -14.52
CA PRO A 130 13.76 -3.89 -14.18
C PRO A 130 13.44 -2.40 -14.02
N ASN A 131 14.18 -1.71 -13.15
CA ASN A 131 14.04 -0.25 -13.04
C ASN A 131 14.59 0.45 -14.29
N SER A 132 14.28 1.74 -14.42
CA SER A 132 14.89 2.63 -15.41
C SER A 132 15.44 3.88 -14.72
N ALA A 133 16.37 4.60 -15.36
CA ALA A 133 16.88 5.85 -14.82
C ALA A 133 15.76 6.87 -14.56
N ALA A 134 14.87 7.06 -15.55
CA ALA A 134 13.74 7.99 -15.43
C ALA A 134 12.79 7.64 -14.27
N GLN A 135 12.52 6.34 -14.06
CA GLN A 135 11.68 5.90 -12.95
C GLN A 135 12.37 6.08 -11.60
N ALA A 136 13.66 5.75 -11.49
CA ALA A 136 14.42 5.94 -10.27
C ALA A 136 14.49 7.43 -9.89
N ASP A 137 14.82 8.30 -10.84
CA ASP A 137 14.90 9.75 -10.61
C ASP A 137 13.55 10.32 -10.15
N LEU A 138 12.47 9.96 -10.84
CA LEU A 138 11.12 10.42 -10.48
C LEU A 138 10.71 9.91 -9.10
N GLN A 139 10.92 8.63 -8.81
CA GLN A 139 10.52 8.02 -7.55
C GLN A 139 11.29 8.60 -6.35
N ILE A 140 12.62 8.71 -6.46
CA ILE A 140 13.47 9.27 -5.40
C ILE A 140 13.12 10.74 -5.18
N ALA A 141 13.01 11.53 -6.25
CA ALA A 141 12.67 12.95 -6.14
C ALA A 141 11.28 13.17 -5.51
N THR A 142 10.29 12.32 -5.85
CA THR A 142 8.95 12.40 -5.26
C THR A 142 8.98 12.04 -3.77
N SER A 143 9.65 10.96 -3.41
CA SER A 143 9.88 10.54 -2.01
C SER A 143 10.52 11.67 -1.21
N ASP A 144 11.64 12.21 -1.68
CA ASP A 144 12.35 13.30 -1.01
C ASP A 144 11.51 14.57 -0.88
N ALA A 145 10.74 14.91 -1.92
CA ALA A 145 9.83 16.05 -1.89
C ALA A 145 8.73 15.89 -0.84
N ILE A 146 8.13 14.69 -0.73
CA ILE A 146 7.11 14.40 0.28
C ILE A 146 7.72 14.37 1.70
N VAL A 147 8.91 13.80 1.87
CA VAL A 147 9.62 13.87 3.16
C VAL A 147 9.89 15.34 3.55
N GLY A 148 10.25 16.19 2.58
CA GLY A 148 10.43 17.63 2.77
C GLY A 148 9.17 18.42 3.14
N MET A 149 7.98 17.82 3.02
CA MET A 149 6.70 18.42 3.41
C MET A 149 6.36 18.24 4.90
N HIS A 150 7.13 17.42 5.61
CA HIS A 150 6.90 17.14 7.04
C HIS A 150 7.63 18.14 7.94
N ARG A 151 7.09 18.38 9.13
CA ARG A 151 7.77 19.18 10.18
C ARG A 151 9.05 18.51 10.63
N GLU A 152 9.00 17.20 10.80
CA GLU A 152 10.08 16.37 11.32
C GLU A 152 10.29 15.18 10.41
N ARG A 153 11.54 14.97 9.95
CA ARG A 153 11.88 13.85 9.06
C ARG A 153 11.75 12.47 9.74
N GLY A 154 11.68 12.43 11.07
CA GLY A 154 11.51 11.21 11.86
C GLY A 154 10.07 10.88 12.23
N ALA A 155 9.10 11.69 11.80
CA ALA A 155 7.68 11.48 12.07
C ALA A 155 6.89 11.69 10.78
N LEU A 156 6.70 10.61 10.00
CA LEU A 156 6.13 10.66 8.67
C LEU A 156 4.69 10.13 8.64
N ILE A 157 3.87 10.66 7.72
CA ILE A 157 2.53 10.13 7.44
C ILE A 157 2.57 8.61 7.21
N THR A 158 3.61 8.13 6.54
CA THR A 158 3.79 6.73 6.18
C THR A 158 4.06 5.83 7.38
N ASP A 159 4.55 6.35 8.50
CA ASP A 159 4.70 5.59 9.74
C ASP A 159 3.33 5.27 10.34
N LEU A 160 2.45 6.28 10.40
CA LEU A 160 1.06 6.13 10.84
C LEU A 160 0.30 5.16 9.93
N LEU A 161 0.35 5.37 8.61
CA LEU A 161 -0.38 4.54 7.66
C LEU A 161 0.13 3.09 7.63
N SER A 162 1.43 2.87 7.86
CA SER A 162 1.98 1.51 7.96
C SER A 162 1.41 0.77 9.17
N GLY A 163 1.23 1.48 10.30
CA GLY A 163 0.54 0.96 11.48
C GLY A 163 -0.90 0.52 11.17
N LEU A 164 -1.65 1.33 10.43
CA LEU A 164 -3.03 1.01 10.03
C LEU A 164 -3.10 -0.22 9.11
N VAL A 165 -2.19 -0.35 8.14
CA VAL A 165 -2.14 -1.54 7.28
C VAL A 165 -1.82 -2.80 8.10
N VAL A 166 -0.88 -2.73 9.03
CA VAL A 166 -0.55 -3.86 9.93
C VAL A 166 -1.77 -4.25 10.78
N GLU A 167 -2.48 -3.28 11.33
CA GLU A 167 -3.69 -3.52 12.11
C GLU A 167 -4.77 -4.26 11.28
N ALA A 168 -5.04 -3.76 10.07
CA ALA A 168 -6.07 -4.29 9.20
C ALA A 168 -5.72 -5.69 8.68
N THR A 169 -4.50 -5.85 8.15
CA THR A 169 -4.04 -7.12 7.56
C THR A 169 -3.94 -8.22 8.60
N GLY A 170 -3.57 -7.90 9.84
CA GLY A 170 -3.59 -8.87 10.94
C GLY A 170 -4.98 -9.46 11.17
N ALA A 171 -6.01 -8.62 11.24
CA ALA A 171 -7.40 -9.08 11.39
C ALA A 171 -7.90 -9.85 10.17
N LEU A 172 -7.70 -9.29 8.96
CA LEU A 172 -8.14 -9.91 7.71
C LEU A 172 -7.54 -11.31 7.53
N MET A 173 -6.22 -11.45 7.70
CA MET A 173 -5.54 -12.74 7.56
C MET A 173 -5.99 -13.74 8.61
N PHE A 174 -6.19 -13.31 9.85
CA PHE A 174 -6.62 -14.19 10.94
C PHE A 174 -8.03 -14.75 10.70
N HIS A 175 -8.97 -13.89 10.30
CA HIS A 175 -10.34 -14.30 10.01
C HIS A 175 -10.43 -15.14 8.74
N GLU A 176 -9.81 -14.71 7.64
CA GLU A 176 -9.85 -15.43 6.36
C GLU A 176 -9.23 -16.82 6.47
N SER A 177 -8.18 -16.98 7.28
CA SER A 177 -7.51 -18.29 7.46
C SER A 177 -8.38 -19.36 8.12
N SER A 178 -9.52 -19.00 8.74
CA SER A 178 -10.46 -19.97 9.30
C SER A 178 -11.22 -20.76 8.21
N ALA A 179 -11.47 -20.13 7.07
CA ALA A 179 -12.15 -20.73 5.92
C ALA A 179 -11.70 -20.03 4.62
N PRO A 180 -10.43 -20.18 4.22
CA PRO A 180 -9.84 -19.28 3.24
C PRO A 180 -10.37 -19.55 1.82
N ALA A 181 -10.65 -18.47 1.09
CA ALA A 181 -11.26 -18.50 -0.22
C ALA A 181 -10.33 -19.02 -1.33
N GLY A 182 -9.01 -18.93 -1.16
CA GLY A 182 -8.07 -19.40 -2.16
C GLY A 182 -6.60 -19.34 -1.75
N PRO A 183 -5.71 -19.96 -2.56
CA PRO A 183 -4.28 -20.07 -2.28
C PRO A 183 -3.51 -18.76 -2.36
N VAL A 184 -4.03 -17.76 -3.06
CA VAL A 184 -3.41 -16.46 -3.23
C VAL A 184 -4.52 -15.40 -3.18
N LEU A 185 -4.42 -14.46 -2.26
CA LEU A 185 -5.41 -13.40 -2.05
C LEU A 185 -4.68 -12.05 -1.92
N TRP A 186 -5.22 -11.00 -2.55
CA TRP A 186 -4.71 -9.64 -2.40
C TRP A 186 -5.49 -8.90 -1.32
N LEU A 187 -4.77 -8.22 -0.44
CA LEU A 187 -5.33 -7.36 0.60
C LEU A 187 -5.12 -5.89 0.19
N ASN A 188 -5.80 -5.47 -0.88
CA ASN A 188 -5.68 -4.13 -1.47
C ASN A 188 -6.23 -3.01 -0.56
N HIS A 189 -6.05 -1.75 -0.96
CA HIS A 189 -6.48 -0.60 -0.15
C HIS A 189 -7.99 -0.56 0.12
N ASP A 190 -8.82 -1.11 -0.77
CA ASP A 190 -10.27 -1.18 -0.59
C ASP A 190 -10.67 -2.06 0.60
N ILE A 191 -10.16 -3.30 0.69
CA ILE A 191 -10.49 -4.22 1.78
C ILE A 191 -9.82 -3.80 3.09
N VAL A 192 -8.60 -3.24 3.02
CA VAL A 192 -7.92 -2.65 4.18
C VAL A 192 -8.74 -1.49 4.76
N ALA A 193 -9.19 -0.56 3.91
CA ALA A 193 -10.00 0.56 4.35
C ALA A 193 -11.35 0.13 4.93
N ARG A 194 -12.04 -0.83 4.29
CA ARG A 194 -13.29 -1.39 4.81
C ARG A 194 -13.09 -2.02 6.19
N GLN A 195 -12.03 -2.81 6.37
CA GLN A 195 -11.73 -3.45 7.66
C GLN A 195 -11.48 -2.41 8.76
N LEU A 196 -10.70 -1.37 8.47
CA LEU A 196 -10.39 -0.31 9.42
C LEU A 196 -11.65 0.47 9.81
N ASN A 197 -12.42 0.93 8.83
CA ASN A 197 -13.66 1.67 9.08
C ASN A 197 -14.68 0.84 9.87
N GLN A 198 -14.80 -0.46 9.59
CA GLN A 198 -15.68 -1.36 10.34
C GLN A 198 -15.21 -1.55 11.79
N ARG A 199 -13.91 -1.76 12.00
CA ARG A 199 -13.34 -1.96 13.33
C ARG A 199 -13.53 -0.75 14.24
N HIS A 200 -13.39 0.45 13.67
CA HIS A 200 -13.53 1.71 14.40
C HIS A 200 -14.94 2.33 14.30
N ALA A 201 -15.92 1.60 13.76
CA ALA A 201 -17.29 2.08 13.68
C ALA A 201 -17.95 2.25 15.06
N ALA A 202 -17.41 1.60 16.10
CA ALA A 202 -17.89 1.64 17.48
C ALA A 202 -17.23 2.74 18.34
N ASP A 203 -16.21 3.45 17.85
CA ASP A 203 -15.58 4.60 18.54
C ASP A 203 -16.44 5.88 18.41
N ARG A 204 -17.77 5.72 18.32
CA ARG A 204 -18.77 6.80 18.20
C ARG A 204 -19.31 7.25 19.55
#